data_AF-A0A3D4DK93-F1
#
_entry.id   AF-A0A3D4DK93-F1
#
_cell.length_a   1.000
_cell.length_b   1.000
_cell.length_c   1.000
_cell.angle_alpha   90.00
_cell.angle_beta   90.00
_cell.angle_gamma   90.00
#
_symmetry.space_group_name_H-M   'P 1'
#
loop_
_entity.id
_entity.type
_entity.pdbx_description
1 polymer ?
#
loop_
_entity_poly.entity_id
_entity_poly.type
_entity_poly.pdbx_seq_one_letter_code
_entity_poly.pdbx_strand_id
1 'polypeptide(L)'
;MENEINMNEKAKVLVFLDTEDLMRIRGTVDYDAVFARIAKNGDLELLRDDAQTVNGYAVCGEERNAKLKSIIVAGENVQINVFSKKKGKFVPIDVKAEKGLLDLRKLISKPNKK
;
A
#
# COMPACT_ATOMS: atom_id res chain seq x y z
N MET A 1 -14.11 7.05 -38.80
CA MET A 1 -12.90 7.34 -37.98
C MET A 1 -13.17 6.76 -36.62
N GLU A 2 -12.73 5.53 -36.42
CA GLU A 2 -12.76 4.89 -35.12
C GLU A 2 -11.66 5.54 -34.29
N ASN A 3 -12.01 6.10 -33.14
CA ASN A 3 -11.02 6.58 -32.19
C ASN A 3 -10.26 5.36 -31.68
N GLU A 4 -9.04 5.17 -32.17
CA GLU A 4 -8.08 4.25 -31.58
C GLU A 4 -7.85 4.71 -30.14
N ILE A 5 -8.52 4.03 -29.20
CA ILE A 5 -8.26 4.20 -27.78
C ILE A 5 -6.85 3.66 -27.59
N ASN A 6 -5.90 4.56 -27.43
CA ASN A 6 -4.50 4.24 -27.17
C ASN A 6 -4.43 3.55 -25.79
N MET A 7 -4.62 2.22 -25.76
CA MET A 7 -4.58 1.37 -24.56
C MET A 7 -3.19 1.24 -23.93
N ASN A 8 -2.29 2.21 -24.18
CA ASN A 8 -0.90 2.15 -23.74
C ASN A 8 -0.65 2.90 -22.42
N GLU A 9 -1.67 3.51 -21.82
CA GLU A 9 -1.62 3.90 -20.40
C GLU A 9 -1.94 2.66 -19.56
N LYS A 10 -0.95 2.14 -18.82
CA LYS A 10 -1.17 1.07 -17.83
C LYS A 10 -2.36 1.45 -16.95
N ALA A 11 -3.40 0.62 -16.95
CA ALA A 11 -4.60 0.85 -16.15
C ALA A 11 -4.21 1.16 -14.70
N LYS A 12 -4.73 2.28 -14.17
CA LYS A 12 -4.44 2.70 -12.79
C LYS A 12 -5.07 1.71 -11.82
N VAL A 13 -4.26 1.12 -10.94
CA VAL A 13 -4.73 0.18 -9.93
C VAL A 13 -5.33 0.97 -8.77
N LEU A 14 -6.61 0.76 -8.48
CA LEU A 14 -7.29 1.40 -7.37
C LEU A 14 -7.26 0.49 -6.14
N VAL A 15 -6.74 1.00 -5.02
CA VAL A 15 -6.74 0.27 -3.74
C VAL A 15 -7.47 1.09 -2.68
N PHE A 16 -8.38 0.44 -1.97
CA PHE A 16 -9.18 1.04 -0.89
C PHE A 16 -8.80 0.39 0.44
N LEU A 17 -8.27 1.21 1.36
CA LEU A 17 -7.90 0.81 2.71
C LEU A 17 -8.95 1.33 3.69
N ASP A 18 -9.67 0.41 4.32
CA ASP A 18 -10.69 0.75 5.32
C ASP A 18 -10.09 0.95 6.72
N THR A 19 -10.95 1.10 7.73
CA THR A 19 -10.50 1.30 9.11
C THR A 19 -9.70 0.11 9.63
N GLU A 20 -10.10 -1.12 9.32
CA GLU A 20 -9.46 -2.33 9.84
C GLU A 20 -8.09 -2.53 9.18
N ASP A 21 -7.99 -2.31 7.87
CA ASP A 21 -6.72 -2.31 7.15
C ASP A 21 -5.73 -1.34 7.83
N LEU A 22 -6.16 -0.10 8.08
CA LEU A 22 -5.33 0.93 8.71
C LEU A 22 -4.93 0.60 10.15
N MET A 23 -5.81 -0.05 10.92
CA MET A 23 -5.50 -0.50 12.28
C MET A 23 -4.45 -1.61 12.29
N ARG A 24 -4.53 -2.55 11.34
CA ARG A 24 -3.54 -3.63 11.21
C ARG A 24 -2.19 -3.08 10.76
N ILE A 25 -2.17 -2.22 9.74
CA ILE A 25 -0.93 -1.56 9.30
C ILE A 25 -0.29 -0.80 10.45
N ARG A 26 -1.09 -0.12 11.27
CA ARG A 26 -0.61 0.53 12.48
C ARG A 26 -0.01 -0.47 13.47
N GLY A 27 -0.68 -1.57 13.76
CA GLY A 27 -0.13 -2.63 14.61
C GLY A 27 1.21 -3.18 14.11
N THR A 28 1.35 -3.34 12.79
CA THR A 28 2.63 -3.74 12.16
C THR A 28 3.73 -2.69 12.39
N VAL A 29 3.41 -1.41 12.19
CA VAL A 29 4.35 -0.30 12.44
C VAL A 29 4.72 -0.20 13.92
N ASP A 30 3.75 -0.35 14.82
CA ASP A 30 3.96 -0.33 16.27
C ASP A 30 4.83 -1.51 16.75
N TYR A 31 4.93 -2.58 15.96
CA TYR A 31 5.83 -3.73 16.17
C TYR A 31 7.18 -3.58 15.45
N ASP A 32 7.60 -2.36 15.10
CA ASP A 32 8.89 -2.04 14.43
C ASP A 32 9.04 -2.62 13.01
N ALA A 33 7.92 -2.92 12.34
CA ALA A 33 7.90 -3.24 10.90
C ALA A 33 7.33 -2.04 10.12
N VAL A 34 8.20 -1.15 9.65
CA VAL A 34 7.80 0.13 9.04
C VAL A 34 7.81 0.10 7.51
N PHE A 35 8.53 -0.85 6.90
CA PHE A 35 8.52 -1.06 5.46
C PHE A 35 7.96 -2.43 5.09
N ALA A 36 7.46 -2.55 3.86
CA ALA A 36 7.07 -3.82 3.27
C ALA A 36 7.55 -3.93 1.81
N ARG A 37 7.94 -5.14 1.39
CA ARG A 37 8.19 -5.48 -0.02
C ARG A 37 7.71 -6.89 -0.34
N ILE A 38 7.68 -7.25 -1.63
CA ILE A 38 7.38 -8.63 -2.04
C ILE A 38 8.65 -9.47 -1.95
N ALA A 39 8.60 -10.51 -1.13
CA ALA A 39 9.63 -11.53 -1.04
C ALA A 39 9.67 -12.39 -2.33
N LYS A 40 10.76 -13.13 -2.53
CA LYS A 40 10.92 -14.03 -3.69
C LYS A 40 9.83 -15.10 -3.79
N ASN A 41 9.27 -15.51 -2.66
CA ASN A 41 8.18 -16.49 -2.60
C ASN A 41 6.79 -15.88 -2.87
N GLY A 42 6.70 -14.56 -3.09
CA GLY A 42 5.44 -13.86 -3.39
C GLY A 42 4.66 -13.36 -2.17
N ASP A 43 5.16 -13.59 -0.96
CA ASP A 43 4.63 -13.06 0.31
C ASP A 43 5.15 -11.65 0.62
N LEU A 44 4.61 -11.03 1.66
CA LEU A 44 5.13 -9.78 2.20
C LEU A 44 6.32 -10.06 3.11
N GLU A 45 7.43 -9.39 2.82
CA GLU A 45 8.53 -9.22 3.76
C GLU A 45 8.35 -7.89 4.47
N LEU A 46 8.30 -7.92 5.79
CA LEU A 46 8.13 -6.77 6.67
C LEU A 46 9.49 -6.38 7.23
N LEU A 47 9.90 -5.13 7.07
CA LEU A 47 11.26 -4.66 7.38
C LEU A 47 11.25 -3.53 8.40
N ARG A 48 12.35 -3.44 9.15
CA ARG A 48 12.64 -2.34 10.09
C ARG A 48 12.99 -1.04 9.37
N ASP A 49 13.22 0.03 10.12
CA ASP A 49 13.45 1.39 9.59
C ASP A 49 14.73 1.54 8.76
N ASP A 50 15.65 0.57 8.83
CA ASP A 50 16.82 0.50 7.93
C ASP A 50 16.47 -0.02 6.52
N ALA A 51 15.22 -0.44 6.29
CA ALA A 51 14.73 -1.06 5.05
C ALA A 51 15.52 -2.31 4.59
N GLN A 52 16.25 -2.95 5.50
CA GLN A 52 17.12 -4.10 5.21
C GLN A 52 16.85 -5.26 6.14
N THR A 53 16.72 -4.98 7.44
CA THR A 53 16.50 -5.99 8.47
C THR A 53 15.06 -6.47 8.41
N VAL A 54 14.89 -7.77 8.13
CA VAL A 54 13.58 -8.43 8.13
C VAL A 54 13.09 -8.58 9.57
N ASN A 55 11.89 -8.07 9.83
CA ASN A 55 11.20 -8.19 11.10
C ASN A 55 10.14 -9.30 11.10
N GLY A 56 9.64 -9.69 9.91
CA GLY A 56 8.71 -10.81 9.77
C GLY A 56 8.20 -11.01 8.35
N TYR A 57 7.35 -12.02 8.17
CA TYR A 57 6.67 -12.33 6.91
C TYR A 57 5.16 -12.39 7.10
N ALA A 58 4.40 -12.01 6.08
CA ALA A 58 2.95 -12.14 6.06
C ALA A 58 2.47 -12.74 4.72
N VAL A 59 1.60 -13.74 4.80
CA VAL A 59 1.13 -14.50 3.64
C VAL A 59 0.21 -13.64 2.79
N CYS A 60 0.55 -13.47 1.51
CA CYS A 60 -0.23 -12.63 0.58
C CYS A 60 -1.58 -13.24 0.15
N GLY A 61 -1.82 -14.51 0.46
CA GLY A 61 -3.10 -15.19 0.21
C GLY A 61 -4.25 -14.70 1.08
N GLU A 62 -3.95 -13.99 2.18
CA GLU A 62 -4.97 -13.29 2.96
C GLU A 62 -5.40 -12.01 2.22
N GLU A 63 -6.71 -11.83 2.01
CA GLU A 63 -7.29 -10.69 1.27
C GLU A 63 -6.73 -9.32 1.71
N ARG A 64 -6.50 -9.16 3.01
CA ARG A 64 -5.96 -7.93 3.62
C ARG A 64 -4.49 -7.68 3.25
N ASN A 65 -3.67 -8.73 3.15
CA ASN A 65 -2.28 -8.64 2.70
C ASN A 65 -2.19 -8.47 1.18
N ALA A 66 -3.17 -9.00 0.44
CA ALA A 66 -3.27 -8.83 -1.00
C ALA A 66 -3.40 -7.35 -1.42
N LYS A 67 -4.04 -6.51 -0.60
CA LYS A 67 -4.11 -5.05 -0.83
C LYS A 67 -2.71 -4.39 -0.79
N LEU A 68 -1.89 -4.72 0.20
CA LEU A 68 -0.50 -4.22 0.28
C LEU A 68 0.34 -4.73 -0.90
N LYS A 69 0.16 -5.99 -1.29
CA LYS A 69 0.81 -6.54 -2.48
C LYS A 69 0.42 -5.79 -3.75
N SER A 70 -0.86 -5.50 -3.95
CA SER A 70 -1.34 -4.72 -5.09
C SER A 70 -0.71 -3.33 -5.13
N ILE A 71 -0.57 -2.66 -3.98
CA ILE A 71 0.11 -1.37 -3.89
C ILE A 71 1.58 -1.49 -4.33
N ILE A 72 2.31 -2.47 -3.79
CA ILE A 72 3.73 -2.65 -4.07
C ILE A 72 3.98 -2.99 -5.55
N VAL A 73 3.20 -3.92 -6.11
CA VAL A 73 3.34 -4.37 -7.50
C VAL A 73 2.93 -3.29 -8.49
N ALA A 74 1.89 -2.51 -8.19
CA ALA A 74 1.46 -1.42 -9.05
C ALA A 74 2.46 -0.24 -9.09
N GLY A 75 3.23 -0.03 -8.02
CA GLY A 75 4.26 1.01 -7.94
C GLY A 75 3.68 2.40 -8.23
N GLU A 76 4.17 3.05 -9.29
CA GLU A 76 3.72 4.37 -9.73
C GLU A 76 2.27 4.41 -10.26
N ASN A 77 1.73 3.26 -10.70
CA ASN A 77 0.41 3.18 -11.34
C ASN A 77 -0.73 2.96 -10.34
N VAL A 78 -0.51 3.17 -9.04
CA VAL A 78 -1.52 2.98 -7.99
C VAL A 78 -2.22 4.29 -7.63
N GLN A 79 -3.53 4.23 -7.36
CA GLN A 79 -4.24 5.21 -6.53
C GLN A 79 -4.67 4.54 -5.24
N ILE A 80 -4.10 5.00 -4.13
CA ILE A 80 -4.52 4.54 -2.80
C ILE A 80 -5.58 5.50 -2.26
N ASN A 81 -6.66 4.94 -1.74
CA ASN A 81 -7.74 5.65 -1.09
C ASN A 81 -7.90 5.12 0.33
N VAL A 82 -7.78 5.97 1.34
CA VAL A 82 -7.90 5.59 2.75
C VAL A 82 -9.20 6.09 3.35
N PHE A 83 -9.88 5.26 4.14
CA PHE A 83 -11.11 5.65 4.79
C PHE A 83 -10.84 6.66 5.91
N SER A 84 -11.45 7.84 5.81
CA SER A 84 -11.36 8.88 6.83
C SER A 84 -12.63 8.88 7.69
N LYS A 85 -12.54 8.37 8.93
CA LYS A 85 -13.64 8.45 9.91
C LYS A 85 -14.16 9.88 10.10
N LYS A 86 -13.25 10.87 10.12
CA LYS A 86 -13.61 12.30 10.25
C LYS A 86 -14.46 12.80 9.08
N LYS A 87 -14.17 12.36 7.85
CA LYS A 87 -14.88 12.82 6.64
C LYS A 87 -16.01 11.87 6.22
N GLY A 88 -16.14 10.70 6.87
CA GLY A 88 -17.12 9.67 6.51
C GLY A 88 -16.93 9.08 5.11
N LYS A 89 -15.75 9.21 4.49
CA LYS A 89 -15.48 8.78 3.12
C LYS A 89 -14.03 8.39 2.88
N PHE A 90 -13.79 7.67 1.78
CA PHE A 90 -12.45 7.41 1.26
C PHE A 90 -11.83 8.69 0.70
N VAL A 91 -10.54 8.87 0.98
CA VAL A 91 -9.75 10.03 0.58
C VAL A 91 -8.50 9.53 -0.15
N PRO A 92 -8.19 10.02 -1.36
CA PRO A 92 -6.97 9.67 -2.04
C PRO A 92 -5.76 10.18 -1.27
N ILE A 93 -4.70 9.38 -1.21
CA ILE A 93 -3.40 9.77 -0.66
C ILE A 93 -2.31 9.62 -1.72
N ASP A 94 -1.27 10.45 -1.59
CA ASP A 94 -0.11 10.42 -2.48
C ASP A 94 0.99 9.56 -1.83
N VAL A 95 0.81 8.24 -1.94
CA VAL A 95 1.74 7.23 -1.43
C VAL A 95 1.91 6.17 -2.48
N LYS A 96 3.17 5.78 -2.71
CA LYS A 96 3.58 4.81 -3.72
C LYS A 96 4.71 3.96 -3.15
N ALA A 97 4.87 2.76 -3.70
CA ALA A 97 6.04 1.95 -3.44
C ALA A 97 7.21 2.41 -4.32
N GLU A 98 8.32 2.78 -3.70
CA GLU A 98 9.52 3.24 -4.39
C GLU A 98 10.46 2.04 -4.57
N LYS A 99 10.78 1.70 -5.83
CA LYS A 99 11.60 0.52 -6.17
C LYS A 99 11.12 -0.79 -5.50
N GLY A 100 9.80 -0.95 -5.38
CA GLY A 100 9.17 -2.12 -4.76
C GLY A 100 9.16 -2.13 -3.22
N LEU A 101 9.57 -1.03 -2.58
CA LEU A 101 9.54 -0.84 -1.13
C LEU A 101 8.43 0.15 -0.75
N LEU A 102 7.53 -0.25 0.13
CA LEU A 102 6.42 0.56 0.61
C LEU A 102 6.64 0.99 2.06
N ASP A 103 6.60 2.29 2.33
CA ASP A 103 6.60 2.84 3.69
C ASP A 103 5.18 2.78 4.27
N LEU A 104 4.98 1.91 5.27
CA LEU A 104 3.67 1.68 5.89
C LEU A 104 3.20 2.88 6.71
N ARG A 105 4.13 3.70 7.23
CA ARG A 105 3.80 4.91 8.02
C ARG A 105 3.06 5.92 7.16
N LYS A 106 3.41 6.03 5.88
CA LYS A 106 2.77 6.96 4.94
C LYS A 106 1.28 6.62 4.76
N LEU A 107 0.89 5.35 4.82
CA LEU A 107 -0.52 4.91 4.69
C LEU A 107 -1.38 5.28 5.90
N ILE A 108 -0.81 5.24 7.10
CA ILE A 108 -1.50 5.52 8.37
C ILE A 108 -1.29 6.95 8.88
N SER A 109 -0.45 7.72 8.18
CA SER A 109 -0.25 9.14 8.46
C SER A 109 -1.58 9.88 8.26
N LYS A 110 -1.86 10.85 9.15
CA LYS A 110 -3.05 11.69 8.96
C LYS A 110 -2.87 12.40 7.61
N PRO A 111 -3.84 12.33 6.68
CA PRO A 111 -3.73 13.08 5.43
C PRO A 111 -3.49 14.54 5.80
N ASN A 112 -2.33 15.07 5.40
CA ASN A 112 -1.90 16.42 5.74
C ASN A 112 -3.08 17.37 5.53
N LYS A 113 -3.30 18.24 6.53
CA LYS A 113 -4.18 19.41 6.38
C LYS A 113 -3.59 20.22 5.21
N LYS A 114 -4.10 20.03 4.00
CA LYS A 114 -4.11 21.08 2.99
C LYS A 114 -5.15 22.10 3.42
#